data_AF-A0A0R1R181-F1
#
_entry.id   AF-A0A0R1R181-F1
#
_cell.length_a   1.000
_cell.length_b   1.000
_cell.length_c   1.000
_cell.angle_alpha   90.00
_cell.angle_beta   90.00
_cell.angle_gamma   90.00
#
_symmetry.space_group_name_H-M   'P 1'
#
loop_
_entity.id
_entity.type
_entity.pdbx_description
1 polymer ?
#
loop_
_entity_poly.entity_id
_entity_poly.type
_entity_poly.pdbx_seq_one_letter_code
_entity_poly.pdbx_strand_id
1 'polypeptide(L)'
;MDLAVGVIVGAAFTAIVNSLVTNLINPLLGIFVGSIDFSNLVLTVGKAHFRYGAFINSVINFLIIAFVVFLLVKFLNRLLPKPAEEPAEDEPSNEEKYLKEIVTLLKQDQSK
;
A
#
# COMPACT_ATOMS: atom_id res chain seq x y z
N MET A 1 -9.16 0.09 17.13
CA MET A 1 -9.75 -0.75 16.06
C MET A 1 -9.11 -0.47 14.71
N ASP A 2 -8.24 0.54 14.65
CA ASP A 2 -7.74 1.19 13.44
C ASP A 2 -6.69 0.35 12.73
N LEU A 3 -5.92 -0.44 13.49
CA LEU A 3 -4.98 -1.42 12.93
C LEU A 3 -5.70 -2.50 12.10
N ALA A 4 -6.81 -3.05 12.62
CA ALA A 4 -7.54 -4.12 11.95
C ALA A 4 -8.17 -3.63 10.64
N VAL A 5 -8.73 -2.41 10.65
CA VAL A 5 -9.30 -1.79 9.45
C VAL A 5 -8.19 -1.54 8.42
N GLY A 6 -7.04 -1.01 8.82
CA GLY A 6 -5.90 -0.77 7.92
C GLY A 6 -5.40 -2.04 7.23
N VAL A 7 -5.28 -3.15 7.96
CA VAL A 7 -4.85 -4.44 7.39
C VAL A 7 -5.87 -5.01 6.41
N ILE A 8 -7.17 -4.95 6.75
CA ILE A 8 -8.26 -5.45 5.88
C ILE A 8 -8.32 -4.65 4.58
N VAL A 9 -8.26 -3.31 4.67
CA VAL A 9 -8.27 -2.42 3.50
C VAL A 9 -7.02 -2.64 2.64
N GLY A 10 -5.84 -2.80 3.25
CA GLY A 10 -4.61 -3.11 2.53
C GLY A 10 -4.66 -4.43 1.76
N ALA A 11 -5.22 -5.48 2.36
CA ALA A 11 -5.41 -6.77 1.72
C ALA A 11 -6.41 -6.69 0.55
N ALA A 12 -7.55 -6.03 0.74
CA ALA A 12 -8.55 -5.85 -0.29
C ALA A 12 -8.03 -5.01 -1.47
N PHE A 13 -7.30 -3.92 -1.19
CA PHE A 13 -6.68 -3.08 -2.21
C PHE A 13 -5.67 -3.88 -3.05
N THR A 14 -4.80 -4.66 -2.38
CA THR A 14 -3.84 -5.53 -3.07
C THR A 14 -4.54 -6.53 -3.99
N ALA A 15 -5.67 -7.10 -3.56
CA ALA A 15 -6.46 -8.02 -4.38
C ALA A 15 -7.04 -7.34 -5.64
N ILE A 16 -7.55 -6.11 -5.51
CA ILE A 16 -8.06 -5.33 -6.65
C ILE A 16 -6.94 -5.03 -7.65
N VAL A 17 -5.78 -4.59 -7.16
CA VAL A 17 -4.60 -4.32 -8.00
C VAL A 17 -4.16 -5.59 -8.72
N ASN A 18 -4.05 -6.72 -8.02
CA ASN A 18 -3.66 -7.99 -8.61
C ASN A 18 -4.65 -8.43 -9.69
N SER A 19 -5.95 -8.22 -9.48
CA SER A 19 -6.99 -8.49 -10.48
C SER A 19 -6.82 -7.61 -11.72
N LEU A 20 -6.59 -6.31 -11.55
CA LEU A 20 -6.35 -5.39 -12.66
C LEU A 20 -5.12 -5.82 -13.48
N VAL A 21 -4.03 -6.21 -12.82
CA VAL A 21 -2.82 -6.64 -13.51
C VAL A 21 -3.05 -7.97 -14.22
N THR A 22 -3.56 -8.97 -13.50
CA THR A 22 -3.67 -10.34 -14.03
C THR A 22 -4.71 -10.44 -15.13
N ASN A 23 -5.84 -9.74 -14.99
CA ASN A 23 -7.01 -9.91 -15.87
C ASN A 23 -7.08 -8.87 -16.99
N LEU A 24 -6.46 -7.69 -16.85
CA LEU A 24 -6.50 -6.66 -17.89
C LEU A 24 -5.10 -6.41 -18.47
N ILE A 25 -4.11 -6.13 -17.62
CA ILE A 25 -2.78 -5.72 -18.09
C ILE A 25 -2.02 -6.87 -18.73
N ASN A 26 -1.99 -8.05 -18.13
CA ASN A 26 -1.27 -9.21 -18.68
C ASN A 26 -1.82 -9.63 -20.06
N PRO A 27 -3.15 -9.72 -20.28
CA PRO A 27 -3.70 -9.94 -21.62
C PRO A 27 -3.36 -8.83 -22.62
N LEU A 28 -3.45 -7.55 -22.21
CA LEU A 28 -3.05 -6.42 -23.05
C LEU A 28 -1.59 -6.51 -23.48
N LEU A 29 -0.68 -6.72 -22.52
CA LEU A 29 0.74 -6.91 -22.79
C LEU A 29 0.99 -8.14 -23.67
N GLY A 30 0.24 -9.22 -23.45
CA GLY A 30 0.28 -10.42 -24.28
C GLY A 30 -0.08 -10.17 -25.75
N ILE A 31 -1.01 -9.26 -26.04
CA ILE A 31 -1.40 -8.88 -27.40
C ILE A 31 -0.32 -8.01 -28.06
N PHE A 32 0.28 -7.07 -27.33
CA PHE A 32 1.20 -6.08 -27.91
C PHE A 32 2.67 -6.53 -27.93
N VAL A 33 3.11 -7.27 -26.92
CA VAL A 33 4.51 -7.69 -26.72
C VAL A 33 4.70 -9.19 -26.92
N GLY A 34 3.60 -9.95 -27.00
CA GLY A 34 3.61 -11.41 -27.01
C GLY A 34 3.61 -12.01 -25.60
N SER A 35 3.49 -13.34 -25.52
CA SER A 35 3.57 -14.07 -24.25
C SER A 35 5.00 -14.00 -23.69
N ILE A 36 5.26 -13.05 -22.80
CA ILE A 36 6.50 -13.00 -22.01
C ILE A 36 6.39 -14.09 -20.93
N ASP A 37 6.85 -15.31 -21.24
CA ASP A 37 6.93 -16.40 -20.27
C ASP A 37 8.35 -16.97 -20.21
N PHE A 38 9.05 -16.64 -19.13
CA PHE A 38 10.37 -17.18 -18.83
C PHE A 38 10.33 -18.44 -17.97
N SER A 39 9.16 -18.97 -17.57
CA SER A 39 9.02 -20.07 -16.60
C SER A 39 9.75 -21.36 -17.01
N ASN A 40 9.98 -21.54 -18.30
CA ASN A 40 10.66 -22.69 -18.89
C ASN A 40 12.19 -22.62 -18.76
N LEU A 41 12.74 -21.47 -18.35
CA LEU A 41 14.17 -21.33 -18.07
C LEU A 41 14.53 -22.02 -16.76
N VAL A 42 15.09 -23.21 -16.89
CA VAL A 42 15.52 -24.06 -15.77
C VAL A 42 16.97 -24.46 -15.97
N LEU A 43 17.81 -24.11 -15.01
CA LEU A 43 19.18 -24.61 -14.95
C LEU A 43 19.16 -25.89 -14.13
N THR A 44 19.50 -27.02 -14.76
CA THR A 44 19.59 -28.30 -14.06
C THR A 44 21.04 -28.60 -13.73
N VAL A 45 21.34 -28.77 -12.44
CA VAL A 45 22.67 -29.17 -11.96
C VAL A 45 22.51 -30.45 -11.14
N GLY A 46 22.91 -31.58 -11.70
CA GLY A 46 22.68 -32.89 -11.09
C GLY A 46 21.19 -33.18 -10.94
N LYS A 47 20.73 -33.36 -9.69
CA LYS A 47 19.31 -33.57 -9.34
C LYS A 47 18.57 -32.28 -8.97
N ALA A 48 19.26 -31.14 -8.94
CA ALA A 48 18.67 -29.85 -8.58
C ALA A 48 18.17 -29.11 -9.83
N HIS A 49 16.93 -28.61 -9.76
CA HIS A 49 16.30 -27.81 -10.81
C HIS A 49 16.15 -26.35 -10.34
N PHE A 50 17.01 -25.48 -10.83
CA PHE A 50 16.95 -24.04 -10.55
C PHE A 50 16.04 -23.35 -11.56
N ARG A 51 14.78 -23.08 -11.15
CA ARG A 51 13.75 -22.44 -11.98
C ARG A 51 13.88 -20.91 -11.97
N TYR A 52 15.05 -20.40 -12.35
CA TYR A 52 15.32 -18.95 -12.33
C TYR A 52 14.39 -18.17 -13.29
N GLY A 53 13.87 -18.83 -14.31
CA GLY A 53 12.82 -18.30 -15.17
C GLY A 53 11.56 -17.85 -14.44
N ALA A 54 11.07 -18.67 -13.49
CA ALA A 54 9.92 -18.33 -12.67
C ALA A 54 10.19 -17.14 -11.74
N PHE A 55 11.44 -17.01 -11.27
CA PHE A 55 11.88 -15.86 -10.49
C PHE A 55 11.89 -14.58 -11.33
N ILE A 56 12.44 -14.62 -12.55
CA ILE A 56 12.41 -13.48 -13.47
C ILE A 56 10.97 -13.05 -13.78
N ASN A 57 10.08 -14.00 -14.06
CA ASN A 57 8.65 -13.72 -14.24
C ASN A 57 8.04 -13.01 -13.02
N SER A 58 8.40 -13.45 -11.81
CA SER A 58 7.91 -12.84 -10.56
C SER A 58 8.42 -11.40 -10.40
N VAL A 59 9.68 -11.13 -10.75
CA VAL A 59 10.26 -9.78 -10.74
C VAL A 59 9.56 -8.87 -11.76
N ILE A 60 9.33 -9.34 -12.98
CA ILE A 60 8.61 -8.58 -14.02
C ILE A 60 7.19 -8.28 -13.57
N ASN A 61 6.47 -9.28 -13.04
CA ASN A 61 5.12 -9.10 -12.52
C ASN A 61 5.07 -8.08 -11.37
N PHE A 62 6.03 -8.12 -10.45
CA PHE A 62 6.15 -7.13 -9.38
C PHE A 62 6.35 -5.71 -9.92
N LEU A 63 7.22 -5.53 -10.92
CA LEU A 63 7.43 -4.22 -11.56
C LEU A 63 6.16 -3.70 -12.26
N ILE A 64 5.41 -4.59 -12.92
CA ILE A 64 4.12 -4.23 -13.54
C ILE A 64 3.12 -3.80 -12.46
N ILE A 65 2.97 -4.59 -11.39
CA ILE A 65 2.08 -4.25 -10.26
C ILE A 65 2.48 -2.90 -9.66
N ALA A 66 3.75 -2.70 -9.35
CA ALA A 66 4.24 -1.44 -8.79
C ALA A 66 3.95 -0.25 -9.71
N PHE A 67 4.14 -0.42 -11.02
CA PHE A 67 3.84 0.61 -12.02
C PHE A 67 2.34 0.93 -12.10
N VAL A 68 1.49 -0.09 -12.06
CA VAL A 68 0.03 0.07 -12.10
C VAL A 68 -0.49 0.72 -10.82
N VAL A 69 -0.01 0.30 -9.64
CA VAL A 69 -0.32 0.97 -8.36
C VAL A 69 0.08 2.43 -8.41
N PHE A 70 1.29 2.72 -8.90
CA PHE A 70 1.77 4.09 -9.06
C PHE A 70 0.85 4.92 -9.96
N LEU A 71 0.41 4.38 -11.10
CA LEU A 71 -0.55 5.05 -11.98
C LEU A 71 -1.90 5.28 -11.32
N LEU A 72 -2.44 4.29 -10.60
CA LEU A 72 -3.70 4.42 -9.87
C LEU A 72 -3.61 5.49 -8.79
N VAL A 73 -2.57 5.49 -7.96
CA VAL A 73 -2.35 6.50 -6.92
C VAL A 73 -2.18 7.89 -7.54
N LYS A 74 -1.41 7.99 -8.63
CA LYS A 74 -1.24 9.25 -9.37
C LYS A 74 -2.55 9.76 -9.96
N PHE A 75 -3.40 8.88 -10.47
CA PHE A 75 -4.71 9.21 -11.02
C PHE A 75 -5.66 9.68 -9.93
N LEU A 76 -5.74 8.97 -8.81
CA LEU A 76 -6.54 9.36 -7.64
C LEU A 76 -6.09 10.70 -7.08
N ASN A 77 -4.78 10.92 -6.93
CA ASN A 77 -4.23 12.21 -6.48
C ASN A 77 -4.45 13.36 -7.48
N ARG A 78 -4.81 13.05 -8.74
CA ARG A 78 -5.19 14.04 -9.75
C ARG A 78 -6.68 14.37 -9.71
N LEU A 79 -7.53 13.39 -9.43
CA LEU A 79 -9.00 13.55 -9.42
C LEU A 79 -9.54 14.05 -8.09
N LEU A 80 -8.94 13.63 -6.99
CA LEU A 80 -9.21 14.14 -5.66
C LEU A 80 -8.13 15.18 -5.37
N PRO A 81 -8.35 16.48 -5.70
CA PRO A 81 -7.50 17.53 -5.16
C PRO A 81 -7.49 17.34 -3.65
N LYS A 82 -6.29 17.30 -3.08
CA LYS A 82 -6.06 17.09 -1.65
C LYS A 82 -7.12 17.91 -0.90
N PRO A 83 -8.13 17.26 -0.26
CA PRO A 83 -9.01 17.99 0.64
C PRO A 83 -8.06 18.73 1.56
N ALA A 84 -8.27 20.03 1.76
CA ALA A 84 -7.53 20.73 2.78
C ALA A 84 -7.62 19.82 4.01
N GLU A 85 -6.48 19.25 4.40
CA GLU A 85 -6.36 18.54 5.66
C GLU A 85 -6.69 19.66 6.64
N GLU A 86 -7.96 19.80 7.01
CA GLU A 86 -8.29 20.25 8.34
C GLU A 86 -7.38 19.37 9.19
N PRO A 87 -6.41 19.98 9.91
CA PRO A 87 -5.53 19.23 10.76
C PRO A 87 -6.45 18.25 11.47
N ALA A 88 -6.15 16.96 11.39
CA ALA A 88 -6.55 16.09 12.46
C ALA A 88 -5.91 16.77 13.67
N GLU A 89 -6.68 17.63 14.33
CA GLU A 89 -6.40 18.01 15.69
C GLU A 89 -6.38 16.64 16.35
N ASP A 90 -5.16 16.16 16.59
CA ASP A 90 -4.93 15.15 17.59
C ASP A 90 -5.61 15.73 18.82
N GLU A 91 -6.88 15.36 19.02
CA GLU A 91 -7.63 15.82 20.16
C GLU A 91 -6.75 15.43 21.34
N PRO A 92 -6.31 16.40 22.17
CA PRO A 92 -5.37 16.11 23.23
C PRO A 92 -5.94 14.93 23.99
N SER A 93 -5.11 13.90 24.19
CA SER A 93 -5.48 12.70 24.95
C SER A 93 -6.23 13.16 26.19
N ASN A 94 -7.22 12.40 26.64
CA ASN A 94 -7.95 12.77 27.86
C ASN A 94 -6.97 13.08 29.01
N GLU A 95 -5.82 12.39 29.05
CA GLU A 95 -4.69 12.69 29.94
C GLU A 95 -4.14 14.12 29.78
N GLU A 96 -3.89 14.57 28.56
CA GLU A 96 -3.43 15.95 28.28
C GLU A 96 -4.50 17.00 28.62
N LYS A 97 -5.79 16.68 28.42
CA LYS A 97 -6.92 17.52 28.86
C LYS A 97 -6.94 17.64 30.39
N TYR A 98 -6.87 16.51 31.11
CA TYR A 98 -6.83 16.50 32.57
C TYR A 98 -5.58 17.19 33.13
N LEU A 99 -4.41 17.00 32.51
CA LEU A 99 -3.18 17.67 32.95
C LEU A 99 -3.26 19.19 32.80
N LYS A 100 -3.85 19.70 31.70
CA LYS A 100 -4.11 21.14 31.54
C LYS A 100 -5.09 21.67 32.58
N GLU A 101 -6.15 20.91 32.86
CA GLU A 101 -7.13 21.24 33.89
C GLU A 101 -6.50 21.29 35.28
N ILE A 102 -5.68 20.28 35.65
CA ILE A 102 -4.94 20.23 36.92
C ILE A 102 -3.98 21.42 37.04
N VAL A 103 -3.21 21.75 36.00
CA VAL A 103 -2.31 22.92 36.02
C VAL A 103 -3.08 24.22 36.21
N THR A 104 -4.28 24.33 35.64
CA THR A 104 -5.14 25.50 35.78
C THR A 104 -5.68 25.61 37.21
N LEU A 105 -6.17 24.51 37.77
CA LEU A 105 -6.67 24.44 39.14
C LEU A 105 -5.57 24.77 40.17
N LEU A 106 -4.35 24.27 39.97
CA LEU A 106 -3.22 24.56 40.86
C LEU A 106 -2.81 26.03 40.83
N LYS A 107 -2.82 26.68 39.66
CA LYS A 107 -2.55 28.13 39.55
C LYS A 107 -3.63 28.97 40.23
N GLN A 108 -4.88 28.53 40.16
CA GLN A 108 -6.00 29.21 40.79
C GLN A 108 -5.95 29.11 42.32
N ASP A 109 -5.47 27.98 42.85
CA ASP A 109 -5.32 27.76 44.30
C ASP A 109 -4.10 28.49 44.88
N GLN A 110 -2.99 28.58 44.13
CA GLN A 110 -1.79 29.38 44.48
C GLN A 110 -2.02 30.90 44.40
N SER A 111 -3.14 31.33 43.80
CA SER A 111 -3.53 32.73 43.64
C SER A 111 -4.39 33.26 44.81
N LYS A 112 -4.72 32.42 45.80
CA LYS A 112 -5.39 32.78 47.05
C LYS A 112 -4.40 32.82 48.20
#